data_AF-G9YHG9-F1
#
_entry.id   AF-G9YHG9-F1
#
_cell.length_a   1.000
_cell.length_b   1.000
_cell.length_c   1.000
_cell.angle_alpha   90.00
_cell.angle_beta   90.00
_cell.angle_gamma   90.00
#
_symmetry.space_group_name_H-M   'P 1'
#
loop_
_entity.id
_entity.type
_entity.pdbx_description
1 polymer ?
#
loop_
_entity_poly.entity_id
_entity_poly.type
_entity_poly.pdbx_seq_one_letter_code
_entity_poly.pdbx_strand_id
1 'polypeptide(L)'
;MDSQYIGAKFYSKSNLSIGWNLEKAEKIINVFDETNTGYTINNILEMYNICLLFDSKVMLQSWSEEYYRKLTSVANSFRPTIGRFFSDIDYLCIKTFYPEISIHYRDSFWDVFETYKIYKNISSEEFISLLEIFNVPLYIILEHKDIVQYYNNEISDYMKQSKSTAEILISHHLASKERNHKIYYIPSALQTNQRIEIIEKYIDREDANPNYLFLLSKSRGTKEFPISDKIRLKSKRQHERIVEKIFESGTGFSFGAIVGFSNNKEEIDVSYEDELNPKIIYSRLWLEENLDNPTLLNNFIYLFGYVDRFFRSTFPSNKNHIGSLERLVGVKGNREYAIGASFRLKEMISSMQIRAYYYELHKLDKRLENIFKWFFEEYLNKEFRAEGFSLLIPSSESSFLEKNENNVFRVGFNFKTIYAFC
;
A
#
# COMPACT_ATOMS: atom_id res chain seq x y z
N MET A 1 -25.18 6.12 -26.54
CA MET A 1 -24.64 4.82 -26.09
C MET A 1 -25.75 4.20 -25.27
N ASP A 2 -26.54 3.31 -25.89
CA ASP A 2 -27.58 2.59 -25.18
C ASP A 2 -26.92 1.84 -24.02
N SER A 3 -27.42 2.10 -22.81
CA SER A 3 -26.97 1.39 -21.62
C SER A 3 -27.34 -0.08 -21.81
N GLN A 4 -26.41 -0.89 -22.30
CA GLN A 4 -26.49 -2.34 -22.17
C GLN A 4 -26.88 -2.61 -20.72
N TYR A 5 -28.01 -3.27 -20.51
CA TYR A 5 -28.48 -3.65 -19.20
C TYR A 5 -27.34 -4.40 -18.49
N ILE A 6 -26.76 -3.77 -17.45
CA ILE A 6 -25.76 -4.38 -16.59
C ILE A 6 -26.54 -5.09 -15.49
N GLY A 7 -26.48 -6.42 -15.48
CA GLY A 7 -27.19 -7.25 -14.53
C GLY A 7 -26.72 -7.14 -13.08
N ALA A 8 -27.22 -8.03 -12.22
CA ALA A 8 -26.80 -8.17 -10.83
C ALA A 8 -25.40 -8.79 -10.74
N LYS A 9 -24.58 -8.29 -9.81
CA LYS A 9 -23.20 -8.75 -9.58
C LYS A 9 -22.83 -8.73 -8.11
N PHE A 10 -22.13 -9.76 -7.66
CA PHE A 10 -21.49 -9.78 -6.35
C PHE A 10 -20.01 -9.43 -6.47
N TYR A 11 -19.55 -8.50 -5.65
CA TYR A 11 -18.12 -8.16 -5.55
C TYR A 11 -17.56 -8.49 -4.18
N SER A 12 -18.22 -8.00 -3.12
CA SER A 12 -17.93 -8.34 -1.73
C SER A 12 -19.06 -7.82 -0.84
N LYS A 13 -19.11 -8.33 0.40
CA LYS A 13 -20.05 -7.86 1.42
C LYS A 13 -19.88 -6.38 1.78
N SER A 14 -18.67 -5.84 1.64
CA SER A 14 -18.32 -4.45 1.98
C SER A 14 -18.36 -3.50 0.77
N ASN A 15 -18.74 -3.99 -0.41
CA ASN A 15 -18.80 -3.17 -1.60
C ASN A 15 -19.98 -2.19 -1.52
N LEU A 16 -19.75 -0.90 -1.79
CA LEU A 16 -20.76 0.14 -1.69
C LEU A 16 -21.93 -0.03 -2.70
N SER A 17 -21.73 -0.80 -3.77
CA SER A 17 -22.77 -1.10 -4.76
C SER A 17 -23.69 -2.27 -4.37
N ILE A 18 -23.48 -2.91 -3.21
CA ILE A 18 -24.24 -4.12 -2.84
C ILE A 18 -25.76 -3.88 -2.81
N GLY A 19 -26.21 -2.70 -2.36
CA GLY A 19 -27.62 -2.33 -2.34
C GLY A 19 -28.24 -2.31 -3.74
N TRP A 20 -27.61 -1.60 -4.69
CA TRP A 20 -28.08 -1.57 -6.09
C TRP A 20 -28.09 -2.95 -6.74
N ASN A 21 -27.14 -3.83 -6.39
CA ASN A 21 -27.12 -5.19 -6.91
C ASN A 21 -28.22 -6.07 -6.30
N LEU A 22 -28.61 -5.85 -5.04
CA LEU A 22 -29.77 -6.51 -4.42
C LEU A 22 -31.10 -6.08 -5.08
N GLU A 23 -31.25 -4.80 -5.44
CA GLU A 23 -32.43 -4.31 -6.18
C GLU A 23 -32.54 -4.95 -7.58
N LYS A 24 -31.41 -5.14 -8.26
CA LYS A 24 -31.39 -5.87 -9.54
C LYS A 24 -31.71 -7.35 -9.34
N ALA A 25 -31.13 -7.99 -8.33
CA ALA A 25 -31.36 -9.38 -8.00
C ALA A 25 -32.84 -9.66 -7.72
N GLU A 26 -33.52 -8.78 -6.99
CA GLU A 26 -34.96 -8.86 -6.72
C GLU A 26 -35.78 -8.90 -8.02
N LYS A 27 -35.48 -8.02 -8.99
CA LYS A 27 -36.19 -8.00 -10.28
C LYS A 27 -36.07 -9.33 -11.02
N ILE A 28 -34.89 -9.94 -10.99
CA ILE A 28 -34.60 -11.21 -11.67
C ILE A 28 -35.27 -12.38 -10.95
N ILE A 29 -35.20 -12.40 -9.61
CA ILE A 29 -35.87 -13.40 -8.78
C ILE A 29 -37.39 -13.38 -9.01
N ASN A 30 -37.99 -12.20 -9.10
CA ASN A 30 -39.45 -12.07 -9.23
C ASN A 30 -39.98 -12.54 -10.61
N VAL A 31 -39.13 -12.60 -11.64
CA VAL A 31 -39.51 -13.07 -12.99
C VAL A 31 -38.91 -14.45 -13.32
N PHE A 32 -38.27 -15.10 -12.35
CA PHE A 32 -37.63 -16.38 -12.56
C PHE A 32 -38.64 -17.48 -12.87
N ASP A 33 -38.38 -18.23 -13.94
CA ASP A 33 -39.14 -19.41 -14.33
C ASP A 33 -38.18 -20.62 -14.41
N GLU A 34 -38.36 -21.59 -13.53
CA GLU A 34 -37.52 -22.80 -13.50
C GLU A 34 -37.73 -23.69 -14.74
N THR A 35 -38.87 -23.56 -15.42
CA THR A 35 -39.19 -24.35 -16.62
C THR A 35 -38.59 -23.79 -17.90
N ASN A 36 -38.06 -22.56 -17.85
CA ASN A 36 -37.44 -21.91 -18.98
C ASN A 36 -36.10 -22.58 -19.33
N THR A 37 -35.98 -23.05 -20.57
CA THR A 37 -34.76 -23.69 -21.11
C THR A 37 -33.91 -22.74 -21.95
N GLY A 38 -34.37 -21.51 -22.20
CA GLY A 38 -33.69 -20.51 -23.04
C GLY A 38 -32.68 -19.62 -22.31
N TYR A 39 -32.20 -20.01 -21.13
CA TYR A 39 -31.21 -19.21 -20.40
C TYR A 39 -29.85 -19.21 -21.11
N THR A 40 -29.29 -18.02 -21.33
CA THR A 40 -27.93 -17.86 -21.86
C THR A 40 -26.89 -18.00 -20.75
N ILE A 41 -25.61 -18.20 -21.11
CA ILE A 41 -24.50 -18.25 -20.14
C ILE A 41 -24.45 -16.99 -19.26
N ASN A 42 -24.77 -15.82 -19.81
CA ASN A 42 -24.82 -14.58 -19.03
C ASN A 42 -25.95 -14.59 -17.99
N ASN A 43 -27.12 -15.14 -18.32
CA ASN A 43 -28.21 -15.29 -17.33
C ASN A 43 -27.80 -16.24 -16.21
N ILE A 44 -27.12 -17.34 -16.55
CA ILE A 44 -26.66 -18.33 -15.57
C ILE A 44 -25.58 -17.75 -14.66
N LEU A 45 -24.63 -16.98 -15.20
CA LEU A 45 -23.61 -16.31 -14.40
C LEU A 45 -24.19 -15.17 -13.54
N GLU A 46 -25.23 -14.47 -14.02
CA GLU A 46 -25.99 -13.51 -13.22
C GLU A 46 -26.72 -14.21 -12.06
N MET A 47 -27.36 -15.35 -12.30
CA MET A 47 -27.96 -16.19 -11.26
C MET A 47 -26.93 -16.63 -10.21
N TYR A 48 -25.73 -17.05 -10.64
CA TYR A 48 -24.63 -17.38 -9.73
C TYR A 48 -24.26 -16.20 -8.83
N ASN A 49 -24.14 -14.99 -9.40
CA ASN A 49 -23.89 -13.78 -8.62
C ASN A 49 -25.02 -13.44 -7.64
N ILE A 50 -26.27 -13.70 -8.02
CA ILE A 50 -27.42 -13.56 -7.11
C ILE A 50 -27.29 -14.54 -5.94
N CYS A 51 -26.94 -15.80 -6.17
CA CYS A 51 -26.67 -16.73 -5.08
C CYS A 51 -25.62 -16.16 -4.11
N LEU A 52 -24.50 -15.63 -4.62
CA LEU A 52 -23.45 -15.01 -3.78
C LEU A 52 -23.95 -13.79 -2.99
N LEU A 53 -24.80 -12.94 -3.58
CA LEU A 53 -25.41 -11.81 -2.88
C LEU A 53 -26.22 -12.28 -1.66
N PHE A 54 -27.06 -13.29 -1.83
CA PHE A 54 -27.89 -13.81 -0.73
C PHE A 54 -27.06 -14.63 0.29
N ASP A 55 -26.02 -15.33 -0.15
CA ASP A 55 -25.08 -16.04 0.73
C ASP A 55 -24.30 -15.07 1.65
N SER A 56 -24.12 -13.81 1.23
CA SER A 56 -23.50 -12.76 2.06
C SER A 56 -24.35 -12.33 3.28
N LYS A 57 -25.64 -12.73 3.28
CA LYS A 57 -26.66 -12.39 4.30
C LYS A 57 -26.87 -10.89 4.46
N VAL A 58 -26.69 -10.12 3.39
CA VAL A 58 -27.00 -8.69 3.34
C VAL A 58 -28.40 -8.52 2.78
N MET A 59 -29.16 -7.59 3.38
CA MET A 59 -30.57 -7.37 3.10
C MET A 59 -30.81 -5.87 2.95
N LEU A 60 -31.68 -5.48 2.02
CA LEU A 60 -32.12 -4.08 1.89
C LEU A 60 -33.00 -3.70 3.08
N GLN A 61 -32.85 -2.46 3.56
CA GLN A 61 -33.67 -1.94 4.67
C GLN A 61 -35.16 -1.87 4.32
N SER A 62 -35.49 -1.79 3.02
CA SER A 62 -36.87 -1.79 2.52
C SER A 62 -37.55 -3.15 2.53
N TRP A 63 -36.79 -4.25 2.64
CA TRP A 63 -37.37 -5.60 2.65
C TRP A 63 -37.86 -5.95 4.06
N SER A 64 -38.97 -6.69 4.15
CA SER A 64 -39.33 -7.37 5.39
C SER A 64 -38.56 -8.69 5.51
N GLU A 65 -38.38 -9.19 6.74
CA GLU A 65 -37.73 -10.48 7.00
C GLU A 65 -38.44 -11.63 6.24
N GLU A 66 -39.78 -11.59 6.17
CA GLU A 66 -40.58 -12.55 5.41
C GLU A 66 -40.30 -12.46 3.90
N TYR A 67 -40.25 -11.25 3.36
CA TYR A 67 -39.95 -11.03 1.95
C TYR A 67 -38.53 -11.48 1.59
N TYR A 68 -37.55 -11.16 2.44
CA TYR A 68 -36.17 -11.62 2.27
C TYR A 68 -36.07 -13.15 2.27
N ARG A 69 -36.80 -13.84 3.16
CA ARG A 69 -36.85 -15.32 3.16
C ARG A 69 -37.45 -15.87 1.87
N LYS A 70 -38.52 -15.26 1.35
CA LYS A 70 -39.10 -15.63 0.06
C LYS A 70 -38.09 -15.49 -1.08
N LEU A 71 -37.42 -14.34 -1.16
CA LEU A 71 -36.38 -14.09 -2.17
C LEU A 71 -35.22 -15.08 -2.06
N THR A 72 -34.76 -15.33 -0.83
CA THR A 72 -33.68 -16.29 -0.55
C THR A 72 -34.05 -17.71 -0.99
N SER A 73 -35.30 -18.13 -0.79
CA SER A 73 -35.80 -19.44 -1.22
C SER A 73 -35.68 -19.61 -2.74
N VAL A 74 -36.07 -18.60 -3.51
CA VAL A 74 -35.95 -18.63 -4.98
C VAL A 74 -34.49 -18.51 -5.43
N ALA A 75 -33.69 -17.62 -4.81
CA ALA A 75 -32.26 -17.54 -5.12
C ALA A 75 -31.52 -18.87 -4.88
N ASN A 76 -31.97 -19.67 -3.89
CA ASN A 76 -31.43 -21.00 -3.64
C ASN A 76 -31.79 -22.02 -4.73
N SER A 77 -32.93 -21.88 -5.41
CA SER A 77 -33.32 -22.77 -6.51
C SER A 77 -32.56 -22.51 -7.82
N PHE A 78 -31.77 -21.43 -7.90
CA PHE A 78 -30.87 -21.21 -9.03
C PHE A 78 -29.74 -22.22 -9.09
N ARG A 79 -29.26 -22.74 -7.95
CA ARG A 79 -28.08 -23.64 -7.92
C ARG A 79 -28.28 -24.92 -8.77
N PRO A 80 -29.42 -25.63 -8.67
CA PRO A 80 -29.73 -26.73 -9.60
C PRO A 80 -29.72 -26.31 -11.07
N THR A 81 -30.32 -25.17 -11.42
CA THR A 81 -30.35 -24.67 -12.81
C THR A 81 -28.95 -24.35 -13.33
N ILE A 82 -28.11 -23.69 -12.53
CA ILE A 82 -26.70 -23.44 -12.86
C ILE A 82 -25.97 -24.76 -13.09
N GLY A 83 -26.14 -25.73 -12.18
CA GLY A 83 -25.48 -27.04 -12.28
C GLY A 83 -25.90 -27.85 -13.50
N ARG A 84 -27.19 -27.86 -13.85
CA ARG A 84 -27.69 -28.50 -15.07
C ARG A 84 -27.08 -27.85 -16.32
N PHE A 85 -27.15 -26.52 -16.41
CA PHE A 85 -26.61 -25.79 -17.55
C PHE A 85 -25.13 -26.11 -17.84
N PHE A 86 -24.27 -26.09 -16.82
CA PHE A 86 -22.86 -26.43 -16.99
C PHE A 86 -22.61 -27.95 -17.12
N SER A 87 -23.55 -28.81 -16.77
CA SER A 87 -23.44 -30.25 -17.06
C SER A 87 -23.74 -30.55 -18.54
N ASP A 88 -24.63 -29.77 -19.16
CA ASP A 88 -25.12 -29.98 -20.52
C ASP A 88 -24.30 -29.22 -21.59
N ILE A 89 -23.44 -28.27 -21.18
CA ILE A 89 -22.55 -27.54 -22.10
C ILE A 89 -21.56 -28.48 -22.80
N ASP A 90 -21.41 -28.29 -24.12
CA ASP A 90 -20.30 -28.87 -24.88
C ASP A 90 -19.03 -28.04 -24.73
N TYR A 91 -18.11 -28.53 -23.91
CA TYR A 91 -16.82 -27.88 -23.65
C TYR A 91 -15.85 -27.94 -24.83
N LEU A 92 -16.09 -28.80 -25.84
CA LEU A 92 -15.31 -28.75 -27.09
C LEU A 92 -15.54 -27.44 -27.83
N CYS A 93 -16.66 -26.77 -27.58
CA CYS A 93 -17.03 -25.49 -28.15
C CYS A 93 -16.70 -24.29 -27.23
N ILE A 94 -15.86 -24.44 -26.20
CA ILE A 94 -15.57 -23.36 -25.23
C ILE A 94 -15.06 -22.09 -25.89
N LYS A 95 -14.22 -22.18 -26.92
CA LYS A 95 -13.73 -21.02 -27.67
C LYS A 95 -14.83 -20.27 -28.40
N THR A 96 -15.95 -20.92 -28.70
CA THR A 96 -17.09 -20.30 -29.39
C THR A 96 -17.95 -19.50 -28.43
N PHE A 97 -18.26 -20.04 -27.24
CA PHE A 97 -19.15 -19.35 -26.29
C PHE A 97 -18.43 -18.44 -25.29
N TYR A 98 -17.13 -18.65 -25.02
CA TYR A 98 -16.37 -17.79 -24.10
C TYR A 98 -16.42 -16.29 -24.46
N PRO A 99 -16.30 -15.89 -25.74
CA PRO A 99 -16.46 -14.49 -26.16
C PRO A 99 -17.83 -13.88 -25.89
N GLU A 100 -18.88 -14.70 -25.84
CA GLU A 100 -20.26 -14.28 -25.59
C GLU A 100 -20.49 -13.93 -24.11
N ILE A 101 -19.58 -14.36 -23.23
CA ILE A 101 -19.61 -14.00 -21.82
C ILE A 101 -19.32 -12.51 -21.68
N SER A 102 -20.29 -11.80 -21.13
CA SER A 102 -20.18 -10.39 -20.78
C SER A 102 -18.94 -10.16 -19.94
N ILE A 103 -18.20 -9.10 -20.25
CA ILE A 103 -17.01 -8.70 -19.48
C ILE A 103 -17.31 -8.58 -17.97
N HIS A 104 -18.57 -8.27 -17.62
CA HIS A 104 -19.06 -8.16 -16.26
C HIS A 104 -19.04 -9.48 -15.47
N TYR A 105 -19.08 -10.62 -16.17
CA TYR A 105 -19.19 -11.96 -15.59
C TYR A 105 -17.99 -12.87 -15.89
N ARG A 106 -16.94 -12.36 -16.55
CA ARG A 106 -15.77 -13.19 -16.90
C ARG A 106 -15.05 -13.77 -15.68
N ASP A 107 -14.91 -12.99 -14.62
CA ASP A 107 -14.42 -13.47 -13.32
C ASP A 107 -15.33 -14.53 -12.72
N SER A 108 -16.65 -14.31 -12.72
CA SER A 108 -17.63 -15.30 -12.25
C SER A 108 -17.64 -16.59 -13.05
N PHE A 109 -17.33 -16.52 -14.34
CA PHE A 109 -17.15 -17.73 -15.14
C PHE A 109 -16.02 -18.60 -14.58
N TRP A 110 -14.89 -18.01 -14.18
CA TRP A 110 -13.78 -18.76 -13.60
C TRP A 110 -14.08 -19.28 -12.19
N ASP A 111 -14.85 -18.54 -11.38
CA ASP A 111 -15.40 -19.04 -10.11
C ASP A 111 -16.20 -20.33 -10.32
N VAL A 112 -17.10 -20.30 -11.31
CA VAL A 112 -17.94 -21.44 -11.68
C VAL A 112 -17.12 -22.57 -12.31
N PHE A 113 -16.13 -22.22 -13.14
CA PHE A 113 -15.21 -23.16 -13.78
C PHE A 113 -14.48 -24.04 -12.76
N GLU A 114 -14.05 -23.44 -11.65
CA GLU A 114 -13.49 -24.17 -10.52
C GLU A 114 -14.57 -24.92 -9.72
N THR A 115 -15.64 -24.21 -9.31
CA THR A 115 -16.69 -24.75 -8.42
C THR A 115 -17.34 -26.02 -8.98
N TYR A 116 -17.63 -26.03 -10.28
CA TYR A 116 -18.24 -27.16 -10.99
C TYR A 116 -17.21 -28.08 -11.64
N LYS A 117 -15.92 -27.87 -11.38
CA LYS A 117 -14.81 -28.69 -11.88
C LYS A 117 -14.78 -28.83 -13.41
N ILE A 118 -15.18 -27.77 -14.10
CA ILE A 118 -15.24 -27.70 -15.57
C ILE A 118 -13.85 -27.95 -16.17
N TYR A 119 -12.80 -27.48 -15.50
CA TYR A 119 -11.40 -27.71 -15.89
C TYR A 119 -11.06 -29.19 -16.17
N LYS A 120 -11.78 -30.15 -15.57
CA LYS A 120 -11.52 -31.58 -15.82
C LYS A 120 -11.95 -32.06 -17.20
N ASN A 121 -12.77 -31.28 -17.90
CA ASN A 121 -13.31 -31.62 -19.21
C ASN A 121 -12.51 -30.97 -20.36
N ILE A 122 -11.46 -30.19 -20.04
CA ILE A 122 -10.71 -29.40 -21.02
C ILE A 122 -9.24 -29.84 -20.97
N SER A 123 -8.70 -30.19 -22.13
CA SER A 123 -7.30 -30.60 -22.23
C SER A 123 -6.36 -29.44 -21.91
N SER A 124 -5.10 -29.76 -21.58
CA SER A 124 -4.10 -28.73 -21.27
C SER A 124 -3.82 -27.83 -22.48
N GLU A 125 -3.80 -28.41 -23.68
CA GLU A 125 -3.62 -27.70 -24.95
C GLU A 125 -4.80 -26.76 -25.25
N GLU A 126 -6.02 -27.22 -24.99
CA GLU A 126 -7.20 -26.40 -25.21
C GLU A 126 -7.29 -25.25 -24.20
N PHE A 127 -6.94 -25.52 -22.94
CA PHE A 127 -6.88 -24.52 -21.88
C PHE A 127 -5.86 -23.43 -22.15
N ILE A 128 -4.61 -23.78 -22.49
CA ILE A 128 -3.58 -22.76 -22.78
C ILE A 128 -3.97 -21.94 -24.02
N SER A 129 -4.50 -22.60 -25.06
CA SER A 129 -4.99 -21.92 -26.26
C SER A 129 -6.13 -20.95 -25.95
N LEU A 130 -7.05 -21.31 -25.05
CA LEU A 130 -8.11 -20.41 -24.58
C LEU A 130 -7.54 -19.15 -23.90
N LEU A 131 -6.55 -19.31 -23.01
CA LEU A 131 -5.93 -18.17 -22.32
C LEU A 131 -5.23 -17.22 -23.30
N GLU A 132 -4.48 -17.77 -24.25
CA GLU A 132 -3.71 -17.01 -25.24
C GLU A 132 -4.62 -16.28 -26.24
N ILE A 133 -5.60 -16.97 -26.83
CA ILE A 133 -6.52 -16.38 -27.83
C ILE A 133 -7.32 -15.23 -27.23
N PHE A 134 -7.80 -15.38 -26.00
CA PHE A 134 -8.64 -14.37 -25.36
C PHE A 134 -7.87 -13.42 -24.43
N ASN A 135 -6.54 -13.55 -24.37
CA ASN A 135 -5.65 -12.77 -23.50
C ASN A 135 -6.21 -12.68 -22.07
N VAL A 136 -6.53 -13.84 -21.50
CA VAL A 136 -7.22 -13.91 -20.20
C VAL A 136 -6.30 -13.35 -19.12
N PRO A 137 -6.76 -12.39 -18.29
CA PRO A 137 -5.90 -11.79 -17.29
C PRO A 137 -5.49 -12.78 -16.20
N LEU A 138 -4.19 -12.88 -15.93
CA LEU A 138 -3.62 -13.79 -14.92
C LEU A 138 -4.26 -13.64 -13.54
N TYR A 139 -4.57 -12.42 -13.09
CA TYR A 139 -5.14 -12.22 -11.76
C TYR A 139 -6.47 -12.95 -11.57
N ILE A 140 -7.25 -13.15 -12.64
CA ILE A 140 -8.52 -13.89 -12.56
C ILE A 140 -8.24 -15.39 -12.36
N ILE A 141 -7.28 -15.94 -13.09
CA ILE A 141 -6.94 -17.37 -13.02
C ILE A 141 -6.27 -17.73 -11.69
N LEU A 142 -5.33 -16.89 -11.24
CA LEU A 142 -4.51 -17.19 -10.06
C LEU A 142 -5.30 -17.12 -8.75
N GLU A 143 -6.55 -16.64 -8.74
CA GLU A 143 -7.46 -16.73 -7.58
C GLU A 143 -7.98 -18.15 -7.33
N HIS A 144 -7.84 -19.06 -8.30
CA HIS A 144 -8.42 -20.40 -8.30
C HIS A 144 -7.36 -21.47 -8.06
N LYS A 145 -7.32 -21.98 -6.82
CA LYS A 145 -6.30 -22.94 -6.38
C LYS A 145 -6.30 -24.22 -7.21
N ASP A 146 -7.47 -24.79 -7.46
CA ASP A 146 -7.61 -26.09 -8.11
C ASP A 146 -7.29 -25.98 -9.59
N ILE A 147 -7.67 -24.86 -10.23
CA ILE A 147 -7.27 -24.56 -11.63
C ILE A 147 -5.75 -24.45 -11.72
N VAL A 148 -5.12 -23.67 -10.82
CA VAL A 148 -3.66 -23.48 -10.79
C VAL A 148 -2.92 -24.80 -10.55
N GLN A 149 -3.44 -25.67 -9.68
CA GLN A 149 -2.83 -26.96 -9.41
C GLN A 149 -3.00 -27.94 -10.58
N TYR A 150 -4.15 -27.92 -11.26
CA TYR A 150 -4.43 -28.82 -12.37
C TYR A 150 -3.60 -28.46 -13.61
N TYR A 151 -3.56 -27.18 -13.99
CA TYR A 151 -2.81 -26.67 -15.15
C TYR A 151 -1.47 -26.04 -14.76
N ASN A 152 -0.75 -26.69 -13.85
CA ASN A 152 0.43 -26.12 -13.20
C ASN A 152 1.53 -25.70 -14.20
N ASN A 153 1.76 -26.49 -15.25
CA ASN A 153 2.80 -26.21 -16.24
C ASN A 153 2.34 -25.13 -17.22
N GLU A 154 1.10 -25.23 -17.69
CA GLU A 154 0.49 -24.35 -18.68
C GLU A 154 0.39 -22.92 -18.14
N ILE A 155 -0.06 -22.77 -16.88
CA ILE A 155 -0.14 -21.45 -16.23
C ILE A 155 1.28 -20.90 -15.96
N SER A 156 2.24 -21.76 -15.62
CA SER A 156 3.65 -21.34 -15.47
C SER A 156 4.21 -20.77 -16.78
N ASP A 157 3.92 -21.42 -17.90
CA ASP A 157 4.37 -20.96 -19.22
C ASP A 157 3.65 -19.68 -19.66
N TYR A 158 2.34 -19.59 -19.43
CA TYR A 158 1.57 -18.37 -19.67
C TYR A 158 2.08 -17.19 -18.82
N MET A 159 2.45 -17.44 -17.56
CA MET A 159 3.08 -16.44 -16.69
C MET A 159 4.43 -15.96 -17.24
N LYS A 160 5.26 -16.82 -17.84
CA LYS A 160 6.56 -16.38 -18.40
C LYS A 160 6.40 -15.40 -19.56
N GLN A 161 5.30 -15.50 -20.30
CA GLN A 161 5.02 -14.65 -21.46
C GLN A 161 4.29 -13.34 -21.08
N SER A 162 3.55 -13.35 -19.99
CA SER A 162 2.73 -12.21 -19.58
C SER A 162 3.52 -11.04 -19.00
N LYS A 163 3.14 -9.82 -19.41
CA LYS A 163 3.69 -8.55 -18.90
C LYS A 163 3.33 -8.27 -17.44
N SER A 164 2.24 -8.84 -16.92
CA SER A 164 1.75 -8.57 -15.56
C SER A 164 2.35 -9.49 -14.50
N THR A 165 3.07 -10.54 -14.90
CA THR A 165 3.61 -11.55 -13.98
C THR A 165 4.53 -10.98 -12.93
N ALA A 166 5.42 -10.05 -13.30
CA ALA A 166 6.33 -9.41 -12.35
C ALA A 166 5.56 -8.68 -11.24
N GLU A 167 4.52 -7.92 -11.60
CA GLU A 167 3.70 -7.15 -10.65
C GLU A 167 2.90 -8.07 -9.71
N ILE A 168 2.39 -9.19 -10.24
CA ILE A 168 1.71 -10.22 -9.46
C ILE A 168 2.68 -10.85 -8.45
N LEU A 169 3.89 -11.23 -8.88
CA LEU A 169 4.90 -11.82 -8.01
C LEU A 169 5.35 -10.85 -6.92
N ILE A 170 5.60 -9.57 -7.26
CA ILE A 170 5.96 -8.52 -6.31
C ILE A 170 4.84 -8.34 -5.29
N SER A 171 3.59 -8.23 -5.75
CA SER A 171 2.42 -8.09 -4.85
C SER A 171 2.29 -9.28 -3.91
N HIS A 172 2.34 -10.50 -4.46
CA HIS A 172 2.15 -11.73 -3.71
C HIS A 172 3.17 -11.91 -2.58
N HIS A 173 4.44 -11.60 -2.86
CA HIS A 173 5.54 -11.84 -1.91
C HIS A 173 5.87 -10.64 -1.01
N LEU A 174 5.72 -9.41 -1.51
CA LEU A 174 6.26 -8.21 -0.85
C LEU A 174 5.18 -7.24 -0.37
N ALA A 175 3.98 -7.23 -0.97
CA ALA A 175 2.95 -6.28 -0.56
C ALA A 175 2.30 -6.67 0.78
N SER A 176 1.83 -5.65 1.50
CA SER A 176 1.07 -5.79 2.73
C SER A 176 -0.28 -6.45 2.44
N LYS A 177 -0.60 -7.48 3.21
CA LYS A 177 -1.89 -8.18 3.15
C LYS A 177 -2.88 -7.49 4.08
N GLU A 178 -3.32 -6.28 3.73
CA GLU A 178 -4.39 -5.62 4.47
C GLU A 178 -5.74 -6.35 4.28
N ARG A 179 -6.75 -6.01 5.10
CA ARG A 179 -8.07 -6.65 5.06
C ARG A 179 -8.64 -6.56 3.64
N ASN A 180 -8.93 -7.71 3.03
CA ASN A 180 -9.43 -7.92 1.65
C ASN A 180 -8.38 -8.12 0.53
N HIS A 181 -7.13 -8.46 0.86
CA HIS A 181 -6.19 -8.89 -0.18
C HIS A 181 -6.63 -10.21 -0.81
N LYS A 182 -6.80 -10.23 -2.15
CA LYS A 182 -7.08 -11.44 -2.92
C LYS A 182 -5.91 -12.42 -2.79
N ILE A 183 -6.22 -13.71 -2.62
CA ILE A 183 -5.19 -14.75 -2.50
C ILE A 183 -4.87 -15.25 -3.90
N TYR A 184 -3.63 -15.04 -4.34
CA TYR A 184 -3.13 -15.63 -5.57
C TYR A 184 -2.33 -16.90 -5.28
N TYR A 185 -2.59 -17.94 -6.06
CA TYR A 185 -1.87 -19.21 -6.06
C TYR A 185 -0.86 -19.18 -7.20
N ILE A 186 0.43 -19.18 -6.86
CA ILE A 186 1.51 -19.23 -7.85
C ILE A 186 1.79 -20.69 -8.21
N PRO A 187 1.82 -21.08 -9.50
CA PRO A 187 2.11 -22.46 -9.89
C PRO A 187 3.47 -22.91 -9.38
N SER A 188 3.54 -24.13 -8.85
CA SER A 188 4.77 -24.71 -8.32
C SER A 188 5.79 -25.02 -9.43
N ALA A 189 5.32 -25.17 -10.67
CA ALA A 189 6.18 -25.32 -11.84
C ALA A 189 7.01 -24.06 -12.16
N LEU A 190 6.56 -22.87 -11.73
CA LEU A 190 7.31 -21.63 -11.90
C LEU A 190 8.38 -21.52 -10.81
N GLN A 191 9.60 -21.94 -11.12
CA GLN A 191 10.71 -22.05 -10.17
C GLN A 191 11.24 -20.68 -9.71
N THR A 192 11.88 -20.64 -8.54
CA THR A 192 12.41 -19.39 -7.95
C THR A 192 13.38 -18.65 -8.88
N ASN A 193 14.27 -19.36 -9.58
CA ASN A 193 15.20 -18.74 -10.54
C ASN A 193 14.45 -18.07 -11.71
N GLN A 194 13.40 -18.71 -12.23
CA GLN A 194 12.56 -18.14 -13.29
C GLN A 194 11.80 -16.90 -12.80
N ARG A 195 11.28 -16.93 -11.56
CA ARG A 195 10.64 -15.76 -10.94
C ARG A 195 11.62 -14.59 -10.86
N ILE A 196 12.86 -14.83 -10.43
CA ILE A 196 13.88 -13.78 -10.35
C ILE A 196 14.26 -13.25 -11.74
N GLU A 197 14.38 -14.11 -12.75
CA GLU A 197 14.64 -13.68 -14.12
C GLU A 197 13.53 -12.76 -14.66
N ILE A 198 12.27 -13.08 -14.37
CA ILE A 198 11.12 -12.23 -14.72
C ILE A 198 11.22 -10.86 -14.04
N ILE A 199 11.63 -10.80 -12.77
CA ILE A 199 11.83 -9.54 -12.04
C ILE A 199 12.98 -8.73 -12.64
N GLU A 200 14.11 -9.36 -12.96
CA GLU A 200 15.24 -8.65 -13.59
C GLU A 200 14.83 -8.04 -14.93
N LYS A 201 14.15 -8.81 -15.79
CA LYS A 201 13.61 -8.32 -17.07
C LYS A 201 12.61 -7.18 -16.86
N TYR A 202 11.76 -7.26 -15.84
CA TYR A 202 10.79 -6.21 -15.53
C TYR A 202 11.47 -4.90 -15.11
N ILE A 203 12.53 -4.96 -14.30
CA ILE A 203 13.25 -3.77 -13.85
C ILE A 203 13.89 -3.01 -15.01
N ASP A 204 14.34 -3.73 -16.04
CA ASP A 204 14.98 -3.11 -17.19
C ASP A 204 13.96 -2.47 -18.18
N ARG A 205 12.64 -2.66 -17.99
CA ARG A 205 11.59 -2.07 -18.85
C ARG A 205 11.35 -0.58 -18.58
N GLU A 206 11.11 0.18 -19.65
CA GLU A 206 10.77 1.62 -19.53
C GLU A 206 9.34 1.88 -19.05
N ASP A 207 8.42 0.94 -19.31
CA ASP A 207 7.02 1.01 -18.91
C ASP A 207 6.75 0.29 -17.58
N ALA A 208 7.81 -0.05 -16.84
CA ALA A 208 7.68 -0.65 -15.51
C ALA A 208 7.00 0.33 -14.54
N ASN A 209 6.04 -0.17 -13.77
CA ASN A 209 5.29 0.67 -12.85
C ASN A 209 6.17 1.11 -11.67
N PRO A 210 6.31 2.44 -11.44
CA PRO A 210 7.24 2.98 -10.45
C PRO A 210 6.89 2.54 -9.02
N ASN A 211 5.64 2.24 -8.70
CA ASN A 211 5.24 1.80 -7.36
C ASN A 211 5.81 0.41 -7.01
N TYR A 212 5.82 -0.51 -7.97
CA TYR A 212 6.40 -1.85 -7.76
C TYR A 212 7.93 -1.80 -7.72
N LEU A 213 8.56 -0.95 -8.54
CA LEU A 213 10.00 -0.69 -8.47
C LEU A 213 10.41 -0.09 -7.12
N PHE A 214 9.64 0.87 -6.61
CA PHE A 214 9.85 1.45 -5.29
C PHE A 214 9.77 0.38 -4.20
N LEU A 215 8.72 -0.44 -4.21
CA LEU A 215 8.56 -1.54 -3.27
C LEU A 215 9.74 -2.51 -3.33
N LEU A 216 10.17 -2.93 -4.52
CA LEU A 216 11.36 -3.77 -4.70
C LEU A 216 12.62 -3.14 -4.08
N SER A 217 12.83 -1.83 -4.28
CA SER A 217 14.01 -1.12 -3.78
C SER A 217 14.13 -1.11 -2.25
N LYS A 218 12.99 -1.16 -1.53
CA LYS A 218 12.92 -1.13 -0.07
C LYS A 218 12.74 -2.51 0.57
N SER A 219 12.44 -3.52 -0.25
CA SER A 219 12.07 -4.85 0.25
C SER A 219 13.28 -5.69 0.67
N ARG A 220 13.07 -6.54 1.67
CA ARG A 220 14.03 -7.59 2.05
C ARG A 220 13.62 -8.90 1.38
N GLY A 221 14.55 -9.55 0.70
CA GLY A 221 14.32 -10.86 0.11
C GLY A 221 13.95 -11.93 1.15
N THR A 222 13.25 -12.96 0.70
CA THR A 222 12.97 -14.19 1.46
C THR A 222 13.57 -15.38 0.72
N LYS A 223 13.53 -16.58 1.32
CA LYS A 223 13.97 -17.81 0.64
C LYS A 223 13.16 -18.10 -0.62
N GLU A 224 11.84 -17.83 -0.58
CA GLU A 224 10.92 -18.08 -1.69
C GLU A 224 10.99 -16.98 -2.76
N PHE A 225 11.39 -15.77 -2.37
CA PHE A 225 11.52 -14.61 -3.26
C PHE A 225 12.81 -13.83 -2.93
N PRO A 226 13.98 -14.34 -3.37
CA PRO A 226 15.28 -13.82 -2.97
C PRO A 226 15.64 -12.54 -3.73
N ILE A 227 15.21 -11.40 -3.20
CA ILE A 227 15.60 -10.07 -3.68
C ILE A 227 17.01 -9.73 -3.20
N SER A 228 17.97 -9.74 -4.13
CA SER A 228 19.37 -9.38 -3.87
C SER A 228 19.59 -7.87 -3.81
N ASP A 229 20.72 -7.46 -3.21
CA ASP A 229 21.13 -6.06 -3.14
C ASP A 229 21.27 -5.42 -4.54
N LYS A 230 21.72 -6.21 -5.52
CA LYS A 230 21.80 -5.80 -6.93
C LYS A 230 20.41 -5.50 -7.50
N ILE A 231 19.41 -6.35 -7.23
CA ILE A 231 18.02 -6.12 -7.64
C ILE A 231 17.50 -4.84 -7.00
N ARG A 232 17.68 -4.66 -5.69
CA ARG A 232 17.22 -3.43 -4.99
C ARG A 232 17.83 -2.17 -5.58
N LEU A 233 19.13 -2.18 -5.84
CA LEU A 233 19.84 -1.04 -6.42
C LEU A 233 19.36 -0.73 -7.83
N LYS A 234 19.19 -1.75 -8.69
CA LYS A 234 18.64 -1.58 -10.03
C LYS A 234 17.21 -1.02 -9.99
N SER A 235 16.34 -1.58 -9.15
CA SER A 235 14.96 -1.11 -8.99
C SER A 235 14.91 0.33 -8.50
N LYS A 236 15.78 0.72 -7.56
CA LYS A 236 15.90 2.10 -7.08
C LYS A 236 16.24 3.06 -8.23
N ARG A 237 17.30 2.76 -8.97
CA ARG A 237 17.75 3.60 -10.11
C ARG A 237 16.68 3.72 -11.19
N GLN A 238 16.01 2.61 -11.52
CA GLN A 238 14.95 2.64 -12.53
C GLN A 238 13.73 3.44 -12.04
N HIS A 239 13.34 3.26 -10.78
CA HIS A 239 12.26 4.05 -10.18
C HIS A 239 12.58 5.55 -10.28
N GLU A 240 13.76 5.97 -9.84
CA GLU A 240 14.22 7.37 -9.89
C GLU A 240 14.16 7.89 -11.34
N ARG A 241 14.71 7.15 -12.31
CA ARG A 241 14.67 7.53 -13.74
C ARG A 241 13.25 7.70 -14.29
N ILE A 242 12.35 6.77 -14.00
CA ILE A 242 10.95 6.83 -14.49
C ILE A 242 10.21 7.98 -13.82
N VAL A 243 10.40 8.18 -12.52
CA VAL A 243 9.79 9.28 -11.76
C VAL A 243 10.28 10.62 -12.29
N GLU A 244 11.59 10.81 -12.47
CA GLU A 244 12.15 12.03 -13.07
C GLU A 244 11.49 12.35 -14.41
N LYS A 245 11.42 11.37 -15.32
CA LYS A 245 10.77 11.53 -16.63
C LYS A 245 9.28 11.88 -16.55
N ILE A 246 8.55 11.32 -15.59
CA ILE A 246 7.11 11.64 -15.39
C ILE A 246 6.95 13.09 -14.93
N PHE A 247 7.87 13.61 -14.12
CA PHE A 247 7.78 14.96 -13.56
C PHE A 247 8.50 16.03 -14.41
N GLU A 248 9.24 15.65 -15.45
CA GLU A 248 9.86 16.58 -16.41
C GLU A 248 8.84 17.53 -17.07
N SER A 249 7.60 17.09 -17.29
CA SER A 249 6.53 17.92 -17.87
C SER A 249 5.96 18.97 -16.91
N GLY A 250 6.40 19.01 -15.65
CA GLY A 250 5.90 19.94 -14.63
C GLY A 250 4.45 19.68 -14.18
N THR A 251 3.86 18.57 -14.62
CA THR A 251 2.48 18.19 -14.27
C THR A 251 2.47 17.41 -12.97
N GLY A 252 1.88 17.98 -11.91
CA GLY A 252 1.73 17.31 -10.62
C GLY A 252 1.31 18.28 -9.52
N PHE A 253 1.02 17.74 -8.34
CA PHE A 253 0.83 18.54 -7.12
C PHE A 253 2.14 18.57 -6.34
N SER A 254 2.63 19.76 -5.99
CA SER A 254 3.76 19.93 -5.08
C SER A 254 3.28 20.01 -3.63
N PHE A 255 3.97 19.30 -2.75
CA PHE A 255 3.70 19.30 -1.32
C PHE A 255 5.01 19.47 -0.57
N GLY A 256 5.04 20.35 0.43
CA GLY A 256 6.26 20.64 1.17
C GLY A 256 6.04 21.67 2.27
N ALA A 257 7.12 22.35 2.66
CA ALA A 257 7.07 23.41 3.66
C ALA A 257 8.23 24.39 3.40
N ILE A 258 8.03 25.64 3.81
CA ILE A 258 9.08 26.65 3.85
C ILE A 258 9.38 26.92 5.32
N VAL A 259 10.63 26.76 5.72
CA VAL A 259 11.08 27.07 7.09
C VAL A 259 12.25 28.05 7.02
N GLY A 260 12.21 29.10 7.83
CA GLY A 260 13.27 30.11 7.86
C GLY A 260 13.27 30.99 9.09
N PHE A 261 14.17 31.98 9.10
CA PHE A 261 14.30 32.98 10.15
C PHE A 261 14.33 34.39 9.56
N SER A 262 13.58 35.31 10.18
CA SER A 262 13.56 36.74 9.81
C SER A 262 13.48 37.64 11.05
N ASN A 263 13.65 38.94 10.86
CA ASN A 263 13.59 39.92 11.94
C ASN A 263 12.13 40.29 12.24
N ASN A 264 11.33 39.29 12.62
CA ASN A 264 9.93 39.44 13.00
C ASN A 264 9.80 39.75 14.50
N LYS A 265 8.76 40.50 14.86
CA LYS A 265 8.46 40.81 16.28
C LYS A 265 7.86 39.62 17.03
N GLU A 266 7.03 38.83 16.35
CA GLU A 266 6.48 37.59 16.91
C GLU A 266 7.52 36.47 16.82
N GLU A 267 7.59 35.62 17.85
CA GLU A 267 8.56 34.52 17.96
C GLU A 267 8.43 33.52 16.80
N ILE A 268 7.20 33.30 16.32
CA ILE A 268 6.87 32.40 15.22
C ILE A 268 5.74 33.04 14.40
N ASP A 269 5.93 33.09 13.08
CA ASP A 269 4.95 33.48 12.08
C ASP A 269 4.64 32.28 11.20
N VAL A 270 3.37 31.85 11.15
CA VAL A 270 2.92 30.70 10.37
C VAL A 270 1.86 31.12 9.37
N SER A 271 2.15 30.95 8.08
CA SER A 271 1.21 31.21 6.99
C SER A 271 0.81 29.91 6.31
N TYR A 272 -0.50 29.78 6.09
CA TYR A 272 -1.16 28.69 5.36
C TYR A 272 -1.81 29.20 4.06
N GLU A 273 -1.30 30.29 3.48
CA GLU A 273 -1.79 30.81 2.18
C GLU A 273 -1.75 29.72 1.09
N ASP A 274 -0.75 28.84 1.14
CA ASP A 274 -0.73 27.57 0.40
C ASP A 274 -0.80 26.40 1.41
N GLU A 275 -1.97 25.76 1.50
CA GLU A 275 -2.21 24.62 2.40
C GLU A 275 -1.26 23.43 2.14
N LEU A 276 -0.75 23.28 0.91
CA LEU A 276 0.18 22.22 0.54
C LEU A 276 1.64 22.59 0.82
N ASN A 277 1.93 23.88 1.01
CA ASN A 277 3.28 24.40 1.26
C ASN A 277 3.28 25.46 2.37
N PRO A 278 2.94 25.09 3.62
CA PRO A 278 2.94 26.01 4.75
C PRO A 278 4.30 26.69 4.94
N LYS A 279 4.26 27.96 5.32
CA LYS A 279 5.44 28.78 5.59
C LYS A 279 5.55 29.05 7.08
N ILE A 280 6.66 28.64 7.68
CA ILE A 280 6.96 28.74 9.12
C ILE A 280 8.23 29.57 9.27
N ILE A 281 8.09 30.78 9.81
CA ILE A 281 9.20 31.72 9.98
C ILE A 281 9.41 32.02 11.46
N TYR A 282 10.60 31.74 11.95
CA TYR A 282 11.01 32.00 13.33
C TYR A 282 11.66 33.38 13.46
N SER A 283 11.50 34.03 14.60
CA SER A 283 12.16 35.30 14.87
C SER A 283 13.65 35.12 15.11
N ARG A 284 14.46 35.83 14.33
CA ARG A 284 15.90 36.01 14.62
C ARG A 284 16.11 36.87 15.86
N LEU A 285 15.27 37.87 16.08
CA LEU A 285 15.37 38.76 17.25
C LEU A 285 15.20 37.96 18.55
N TRP A 286 14.25 37.02 18.58
CA TRP A 286 14.08 36.10 19.70
C TRP A 286 15.36 35.32 20.01
N LEU A 287 16.07 34.83 18.99
CA LEU A 287 17.33 34.10 19.20
C LEU A 287 18.44 35.00 19.72
N GLU A 288 18.58 36.20 19.17
CA GLU A 288 19.60 37.19 19.57
C GLU A 288 19.43 37.63 21.03
N GLU A 289 18.18 37.70 21.50
CA GLU A 289 17.85 38.04 22.89
C GLU A 289 18.02 36.87 23.88
N ASN A 290 18.04 35.62 23.40
CA ASN A 290 18.01 34.41 24.22
C ASN A 290 19.13 33.41 23.88
N LEU A 291 20.39 33.84 24.07
CA LEU A 291 21.59 33.07 23.68
C LEU A 291 22.09 32.07 24.75
N ASP A 292 21.40 31.91 25.87
CA ASP A 292 21.78 30.94 26.90
C ASP A 292 21.45 29.51 26.46
N ASN A 293 22.32 28.56 26.81
CA ASN A 293 22.21 27.18 26.38
C ASN A 293 20.86 26.51 26.77
N PRO A 294 20.32 26.68 28.00
CA PRO A 294 18.99 26.19 28.34
C PRO A 294 17.90 26.69 27.38
N THR A 295 17.81 27.99 27.14
CA THR A 295 16.77 28.55 26.27
C THR A 295 16.91 28.09 24.83
N LEU A 296 18.15 28.02 24.32
CA LEU A 296 18.43 27.49 22.99
C LEU A 296 18.02 26.02 22.82
N LEU A 297 18.06 25.19 23.88
CA LEU A 297 17.51 23.83 23.86
C LEU A 297 15.99 23.82 24.00
N ASN A 298 15.43 24.72 24.81
CA ASN A 298 14.00 24.86 24.99
C ASN A 298 13.27 25.23 23.68
N ASN A 299 13.96 25.84 22.72
CA ASN A 299 13.41 26.08 21.38
C ASN A 299 12.94 24.79 20.67
N PHE A 300 13.57 23.63 20.90
CA PHE A 300 13.10 22.35 20.35
C PHE A 300 11.72 21.95 20.90
N ILE A 301 11.41 22.37 22.13
CA ILE A 301 10.15 22.10 22.81
C ILE A 301 9.11 23.14 22.39
N TYR A 302 9.39 24.41 22.67
CA TYR A 302 8.39 25.47 22.61
C TYR A 302 8.25 26.10 21.23
N LEU A 303 9.35 26.28 20.48
CA LEU A 303 9.29 26.85 19.13
C LEU A 303 9.01 25.80 18.07
N PHE A 304 9.72 24.67 18.12
CA PHE A 304 9.64 23.65 17.06
C PHE A 304 8.57 22.58 17.31
N GLY A 305 8.05 22.47 18.54
CA GLY A 305 6.98 21.53 18.87
C GLY A 305 7.39 20.05 18.78
N TYR A 306 8.65 19.72 19.09
CA TYR A 306 9.14 18.33 18.98
C TYR A 306 8.57 17.39 20.04
N VAL A 307 8.00 17.96 21.09
CA VAL A 307 7.33 17.21 22.15
C VAL A 307 5.88 17.64 22.30
N ASP A 308 5.04 16.72 22.75
CA ASP A 308 3.66 17.04 23.10
C ASP A 308 3.56 17.65 24.50
N ARG A 309 2.34 17.97 24.94
CA ARG A 309 2.07 18.53 26.28
C ARG A 309 2.52 17.65 27.46
N PHE A 310 2.89 16.39 27.20
CA PHE A 310 3.41 15.45 28.19
C PHE A 310 4.90 15.16 27.98
N PHE A 311 5.61 16.00 27.22
CA PHE A 311 7.04 15.87 26.90
C PHE A 311 7.40 14.59 26.13
N ARG A 312 6.44 14.00 25.40
CA ARG A 312 6.69 12.83 24.55
C ARG A 312 7.07 13.26 23.15
N SER A 313 8.06 12.60 22.54
CA SER A 313 8.46 12.87 21.16
C SER A 313 7.27 12.75 20.22
N THR A 314 7.11 13.74 19.34
CA THR A 314 6.03 13.78 18.37
C THR A 314 6.44 13.22 17.01
N PHE A 315 7.68 12.71 16.88
CA PHE A 315 8.21 12.13 15.65
C PHE A 315 7.67 10.75 15.27
N PRO A 316 7.34 9.84 16.19
CA PRO A 316 6.80 8.54 15.79
C PRO A 316 5.52 8.67 14.96
N SER A 317 5.42 7.88 13.88
CA SER A 317 4.22 7.81 13.07
C SER A 317 3.05 7.21 13.85
N ASN A 318 1.87 7.85 13.72
CA ASN A 318 0.63 7.37 14.29
C ASN A 318 -0.30 6.89 13.17
N LYS A 319 -0.65 5.59 13.17
CA LYS A 319 -1.54 4.99 12.18
C LYS A 319 -2.92 5.66 12.12
N ASN A 320 -3.37 6.26 13.23
CA ASN A 320 -4.64 7.00 13.28
C ASN A 320 -4.58 8.33 12.51
N HIS A 321 -3.38 8.87 12.25
CA HIS A 321 -3.21 10.08 11.45
C HIS A 321 -3.07 9.78 9.94
N ILE A 322 -3.02 8.51 9.55
CA ILE A 322 -3.03 8.10 8.15
C ILE A 322 -4.48 8.12 7.67
N GLY A 323 -4.77 8.92 6.64
CA GLY A 323 -6.12 9.06 6.09
C GLY A 323 -6.66 7.74 5.52
N SER A 324 -8.00 7.56 5.51
CA SER A 324 -8.62 6.35 4.94
C SER A 324 -8.31 6.16 3.46
N LEU A 325 -8.31 7.24 2.67
CA LEU A 325 -7.94 7.18 1.25
C LEU A 325 -6.44 6.92 1.10
N GLU A 326 -5.60 7.57 1.90
CA GLU A 326 -4.15 7.33 1.90
C GLU A 326 -3.79 5.87 2.25
N ARG A 327 -4.61 5.19 3.05
CA ARG A 327 -4.43 3.76 3.29
C ARG A 327 -4.51 2.93 2.02
N LEU A 328 -5.38 3.32 1.08
CA LEU A 328 -5.70 2.58 -0.15
C LEU A 328 -4.80 2.96 -1.34
N VAL A 329 -4.04 4.05 -1.26
CA VAL A 329 -3.18 4.50 -2.36
C VAL A 329 -1.82 3.77 -2.33
N GLY A 330 -1.40 3.33 -3.52
CA GLY A 330 -0.08 2.73 -3.76
C GLY A 330 0.04 1.27 -3.32
N VAL A 331 1.24 0.71 -3.47
CA VAL A 331 1.57 -0.66 -3.08
C VAL A 331 2.51 -0.61 -1.88
N LYS A 332 2.02 -1.00 -0.71
CA LYS A 332 2.76 -0.92 0.56
C LYS A 332 3.47 -2.22 0.86
N GLY A 333 4.65 -2.15 1.46
CA GLY A 333 5.42 -3.35 1.83
C GLY A 333 4.90 -4.03 3.09
N ASN A 334 5.02 -5.35 3.17
CA ASN A 334 4.64 -6.16 4.33
C ASN A 334 5.51 -5.93 5.59
N ARG A 335 6.63 -5.22 5.44
CA ARG A 335 7.58 -4.86 6.51
C ARG A 335 7.85 -3.36 6.56
N GLU A 336 6.99 -2.57 5.92
CA GLU A 336 7.15 -1.12 5.84
C GLU A 336 6.71 -0.45 7.16
N TYR A 337 7.45 0.58 7.57
CA TYR A 337 7.01 1.45 8.66
C TYR A 337 5.86 2.32 8.15
N ALA A 338 4.68 2.17 8.75
CA ALA A 338 3.47 2.85 8.28
C ALA A 338 3.60 4.36 8.46
N ILE A 339 3.78 5.09 7.37
CA ILE A 339 3.86 6.54 7.33
C ILE A 339 2.82 7.12 6.38
N GLY A 340 2.39 8.34 6.66
CA GLY A 340 1.44 9.09 5.83
C GLY A 340 1.96 10.48 5.46
N ALA A 341 1.15 11.25 4.73
CA ALA A 341 1.46 12.59 4.25
C ALA A 341 1.74 13.55 5.41
N SER A 342 0.95 13.46 6.48
CA SER A 342 1.17 14.21 7.72
C SER A 342 2.53 13.90 8.36
N PHE A 343 2.94 12.64 8.40
CA PHE A 343 4.26 12.24 8.89
C PHE A 343 5.37 12.82 8.00
N ARG A 344 5.24 12.67 6.67
CA ARG A 344 6.22 13.19 5.71
C ARG A 344 6.40 14.71 5.81
N LEU A 345 5.30 15.46 5.90
CA LEU A 345 5.34 16.91 6.10
C LEU A 345 6.09 17.29 7.36
N LYS A 346 5.79 16.59 8.45
CA LYS A 346 6.44 16.81 9.73
C LYS A 346 7.95 16.54 9.67
N GLU A 347 8.34 15.44 9.01
CA GLU A 347 9.74 15.08 8.79
C GLU A 347 10.47 16.16 7.95
N MET A 348 9.82 16.70 6.92
CA MET A 348 10.35 17.81 6.13
C MET A 348 10.53 19.07 6.98
N ILE A 349 9.48 19.47 7.70
CA ILE A 349 9.52 20.66 8.59
C ILE A 349 10.63 20.50 9.63
N SER A 350 10.72 19.38 10.32
CA SER A 350 11.73 19.18 11.37
C SER A 350 13.15 19.16 10.82
N SER A 351 13.36 18.53 9.67
CA SER A 351 14.66 18.55 8.99
C SER A 351 15.07 19.97 8.59
N MET A 352 14.13 20.77 8.07
CA MET A 352 14.39 22.15 7.68
C MET A 352 14.59 23.07 8.89
N GLN A 353 13.84 22.88 9.98
CA GLN A 353 14.05 23.60 11.24
C GLN A 353 15.45 23.37 11.79
N ILE A 354 15.90 22.12 11.90
CA ILE A 354 17.26 21.81 12.38
C ILE A 354 18.31 22.50 11.52
N ARG A 355 18.17 22.41 10.19
CA ARG A 355 19.13 23.02 9.25
C ARG A 355 19.15 24.55 9.36
N ALA A 356 17.97 25.19 9.37
CA ALA A 356 17.86 26.64 9.48
C ALA A 356 18.38 27.14 10.84
N TYR A 357 18.01 26.44 11.92
CA TYR A 357 18.45 26.78 13.26
C TYR A 357 19.96 26.64 13.45
N TYR A 358 20.54 25.55 12.93
CA TYR A 358 21.99 25.34 12.93
C TYR A 358 22.73 26.49 12.25
N TYR A 359 22.21 26.95 11.11
CA TYR A 359 22.80 28.07 10.37
C TYR A 359 22.70 29.40 11.12
N GLU A 360 21.55 29.70 11.75
CA GLU A 360 21.38 30.92 12.53
C GLU A 360 22.24 30.92 13.80
N LEU A 361 22.31 29.80 14.53
CA LEU A 361 23.21 29.67 15.68
C LEU A 361 24.68 29.91 15.29
N HIS A 362 25.11 29.37 14.15
CA HIS A 362 26.48 29.55 13.69
C HIS A 362 26.81 31.03 13.42
N LYS A 363 25.86 31.83 12.91
CA LYS A 363 26.06 33.28 12.75
C LYS A 363 26.26 34.02 14.07
N LEU A 364 25.71 33.45 15.15
CA LEU A 364 25.75 33.97 16.51
C LEU A 364 26.90 33.35 17.33
N ASP A 365 27.88 32.73 16.65
CA ASP A 365 29.02 32.02 17.26
C ASP A 365 28.61 30.91 18.25
N LYS A 366 27.45 30.29 18.00
CA LYS A 366 26.94 29.15 18.76
C LYS A 366 26.99 27.90 17.89
N ARG A 367 27.49 26.81 18.48
CA ARG A 367 27.47 25.47 17.87
C ARG A 367 26.49 24.59 18.63
N LEU A 368 25.52 24.04 17.91
CA LEU A 368 24.48 23.19 18.51
C LEU A 368 25.09 21.97 19.24
N GLU A 369 26.17 21.41 18.72
CA GLU A 369 26.86 20.30 19.36
C GLU A 369 27.44 20.70 20.72
N ASN A 370 28.04 21.89 20.83
CA ASN A 370 28.57 22.38 22.12
C ASN A 370 27.45 22.58 23.15
N ILE A 371 26.26 23.00 22.71
CA ILE A 371 25.08 23.12 23.57
C ILE A 371 24.66 21.73 24.08
N PHE A 372 24.64 20.71 23.22
CA PHE A 372 24.39 19.32 23.66
C PHE A 372 25.47 18.81 24.62
N LYS A 373 26.75 19.13 24.38
CA LYS A 373 27.83 18.76 25.32
C LYS A 373 27.60 19.35 26.70
N TRP A 374 27.33 20.65 26.75
CA TRP A 374 27.01 21.35 27.99
C TRP A 374 25.82 20.71 28.71
N PHE A 375 24.78 20.29 27.99
CA PHE A 375 23.63 19.62 28.59
C PHE A 375 24.03 18.32 29.30
N PHE A 376 24.74 17.44 28.60
CA PHE A 376 25.12 16.14 29.16
C PHE A 376 26.21 16.22 30.22
N GLU A 377 27.25 17.04 30.01
CA GLU A 377 28.44 17.06 30.87
C GLU A 377 28.34 18.02 32.06
N GLU A 378 27.51 19.07 31.94
CA GLU A 378 27.38 20.08 32.99
C GLU A 378 25.97 20.16 33.58
N TYR A 379 24.95 20.36 32.75
CA TYR A 379 23.59 20.66 33.22
C TYR A 379 22.99 19.50 34.01
N LEU A 380 23.10 18.26 33.49
CA LEU A 380 22.58 17.07 34.18
C LEU A 380 23.18 16.88 35.58
N ASN A 381 24.49 17.12 35.73
CA ASN A 381 25.13 17.05 37.04
C ASN A 381 24.71 18.21 37.94
N LYS A 382 24.76 19.45 37.45
CA LYS A 382 24.45 20.65 38.25
C LYS A 382 23.01 20.65 38.78
N GLU A 383 22.04 20.31 37.93
CA GLU A 383 20.61 20.38 38.28
C GLU A 383 20.08 19.10 38.92
N PHE A 384 20.51 17.93 38.43
CA PHE A 384 19.95 16.64 38.83
C PHE A 384 20.93 15.75 39.59
N ARG A 385 22.18 16.19 39.79
CA ARG A 385 23.28 15.37 40.36
C ARG A 385 23.50 14.07 39.61
N ALA A 386 23.18 14.07 38.32
CA ALA A 386 23.33 12.93 37.44
C ALA A 386 24.75 12.93 36.86
N GLU A 387 25.62 12.11 37.44
CA GLU A 387 27.03 12.01 37.07
C GLU A 387 27.30 10.94 36.00
N GLY A 388 28.48 11.02 35.37
CA GLY A 388 28.99 9.96 34.49
C GLY A 388 28.54 10.05 33.03
N PHE A 389 27.89 11.15 32.63
CA PHE A 389 27.52 11.45 31.25
C PHE A 389 28.66 12.19 30.55
N SER A 390 29.03 11.74 29.35
CA SER A 390 29.98 12.43 28.48
C SER A 390 29.52 12.36 27.03
N LEU A 391 29.79 13.42 26.27
CA LEU A 391 29.42 13.50 24.86
C LEU A 391 30.65 13.75 23.99
N LEU A 392 30.98 12.75 23.17
CA LEU A 392 32.03 12.86 22.17
C LEU A 392 31.46 13.56 20.93
N ILE A 393 32.03 14.72 20.58
CA ILE A 393 31.64 15.50 19.41
C ILE A 393 32.75 15.38 18.35
N PRO A 394 32.43 14.98 17.11
CA PRO A 394 33.38 14.99 16.00
C PRO A 394 33.96 16.39 15.77
N SER A 395 35.18 16.48 15.27
CA SER A 395 35.75 17.78 14.93
C SER A 395 34.95 18.43 13.79
N SER A 396 35.02 19.76 13.67
CA SER A 396 34.38 20.48 12.55
C SER A 396 34.87 19.97 11.19
N GLU A 397 36.13 19.53 11.13
CA GLU A 397 36.83 19.01 9.95
C GLU A 397 36.55 17.53 9.66
N SER A 398 35.89 16.79 10.57
CA SER A 398 35.60 15.37 10.37
C SER A 398 34.76 15.10 9.12
N SER A 399 35.06 13.98 8.46
CA SER A 399 34.33 13.54 7.26
C SER A 399 32.87 13.18 7.57
N PHE A 400 32.01 13.13 6.56
CA PHE A 400 30.61 12.73 6.75
C PHE A 400 30.46 11.30 7.31
N LEU A 401 31.36 10.38 6.92
CA LEU A 401 31.41 9.02 7.45
C LEU A 401 31.81 9.03 8.93
N GLU A 402 32.88 9.74 9.31
CA GLU A 402 33.29 9.87 10.72
C GLU A 402 32.22 10.55 11.56
N LYS A 403 31.52 11.55 10.99
CA LYS A 403 30.37 12.17 11.64
C LYS A 403 29.28 11.13 11.85
N ASN A 404 28.92 10.29 10.87
CA ASN A 404 27.89 9.26 11.06
C ASN A 404 28.29 8.09 11.98
N GLU A 405 29.55 7.65 11.94
CA GLU A 405 30.08 6.58 12.80
C GLU A 405 30.16 7.04 14.27
N ASN A 406 30.52 8.31 14.51
CA ASN A 406 30.57 8.92 15.84
C ASN A 406 29.25 9.60 16.27
N ASN A 407 28.30 9.84 15.36
CA ASN A 407 26.94 10.35 15.63
C ASN A 407 25.99 9.28 16.18
N VAL A 408 26.45 8.05 16.35
CA VAL A 408 25.91 7.26 17.46
C VAL A 408 26.35 8.01 18.70
N PHE A 409 25.51 8.93 19.19
CA PHE A 409 25.64 9.61 20.48
C PHE A 409 26.02 8.57 21.53
N ARG A 410 27.31 8.30 21.66
CA ARG A 410 27.84 7.40 22.67
C ARG A 410 27.90 8.24 23.91
N VAL A 411 26.74 8.37 24.54
CA VAL A 411 26.66 8.75 25.94
C VAL A 411 27.35 7.59 26.68
N GLY A 412 28.64 7.76 26.94
CA GLY A 412 29.36 6.86 27.82
C GLY A 412 28.72 6.96 29.19
N PHE A 413 28.30 5.84 29.76
CA PHE A 413 27.76 5.74 31.11
C PHE A 413 28.76 4.97 31.97
N ASN A 414 29.34 5.62 32.98
CA ASN A 414 30.09 4.92 34.02
C ASN A 414 29.14 4.62 35.19
N PHE A 415 28.73 3.36 35.34
CA PHE A 415 27.93 2.92 36.49
C PHE A 415 28.77 3.02 37.78
N LYS A 416 28.68 4.14 38.48
CA LYS A 416 28.84 4.18 39.95
C LYS A 416 27.78 5.11 40.52
N THR A 417 26.69 4.49 40.97
CA THR A 417 25.64 5.04 41.84
C THR A 417 24.49 5.79 41.14
N ILE A 418 23.44 5.05 40.78
CA ILE A 418 22.07 5.60 40.71
C ILE A 418 21.28 4.93 41.81
N TYR A 419 21.14 5.61 42.95
CA TYR A 419 20.04 5.39 43.88
C TYR A 419 19.24 6.69 43.93
N ALA A 420 17.92 6.53 43.88
CA ALA A 420 16.87 7.55 43.87
C ALA A 420 16.64 8.23 42.51
N PHE A 421 15.61 7.76 41.79
CA PHE A 421 14.47 8.55 41.32
C PHE A 421 13.47 7.59 40.64
N CYS A 422 12.54 7.06 41.45
CA CYS A 422 11.19 6.68 41.03
C CYS A 422 10.22 7.64 41.71
#